data_AF-A0A1Y1IDP7-F1
#
_entry.id   AF-A0A1Y1IDP7-F1
#
_cell.length_a   1.000
_cell.length_b   1.000
_cell.length_c   1.000
_cell.angle_alpha   90.00
_cell.angle_beta   90.00
_cell.angle_gamma   90.00
#
_symmetry.space_group_name_H-M   'P 1'
#
loop_
_entity.id
_entity.type
_entity.pdbx_description
1 polymer ?
#
loop_
_entity_poly.entity_id
_entity_poly.type
_entity_poly.pdbx_seq_one_letter_code
_entity_poly.pdbx_strand_id
1 'polypeptide(L)'
;MAGAGSADGDGVAPAELQTMPLSSFEDFHVDGVLSEGARTKTVTILGRFAGKPGEAIVTLERQHFDAEALPRWLSRNTLLTNTLHNDIYCKYLGVSSQADLSAINVNVIYPATEKHILKYSTQKSVLVKETAAAYAAVTRPYIESQGAERLQWVYNILEKKAEAERLIYEDPDPQLGFTLHPDLKWDQKQVDSLHCVAIVHRRDLHSLRDLTPAHLPLLKNLQAKATQAITSKYGASANELRCYVHYQPSYYHFHLHITHLQLDEGHGMAAGKAHLLEDIIDNLEVFGEHEYYQKRTLYYSIGTNDPLFKRFQEHRDSQVGSKRLKLNL
;
A
#
# COMPACT_ATOMS: atom_id res chain seq x y z
N MET A 1 -3.45 -0.27 -2.66
CA MET A 1 -4.28 -1.48 -2.79
C MET A 1 -3.46 -2.69 -2.36
N ALA A 2 -3.90 -3.42 -1.33
CA ALA A 2 -3.70 -4.85 -1.06
C ALA A 2 -4.06 -5.10 0.42
N GLY A 3 -5.22 -5.74 0.65
CA GLY A 3 -5.61 -6.29 1.94
C GLY A 3 -5.45 -7.80 1.90
N ALA A 4 -5.03 -8.37 3.03
CA ALA A 4 -4.83 -9.79 3.24
C ALA A 4 -6.04 -10.63 2.80
N GLY A 5 -5.79 -11.70 2.04
CA GLY A 5 -6.77 -12.73 1.79
C GLY A 5 -7.00 -13.53 3.07
N SER A 6 -8.17 -13.32 3.69
CA SER A 6 -8.76 -14.30 4.61
C SER A 6 -9.57 -15.27 3.76
N ALA A 7 -9.15 -16.53 3.77
CA ALA A 7 -9.91 -17.64 3.23
C ALA A 7 -10.91 -18.08 4.30
N ASP A 8 -12.08 -17.45 4.33
CA ASP A 8 -13.26 -18.00 5.01
C ASP A 8 -14.25 -18.45 3.93
N GLY A 9 -14.42 -19.77 3.85
CA GLY A 9 -15.36 -20.43 2.96
C GLY A 9 -16.77 -20.28 3.48
N ASP A 10 -17.52 -19.34 2.92
CA ASP A 10 -18.98 -19.39 2.92
C ASP A 10 -19.45 -20.02 1.62
N GLY A 11 -20.02 -21.22 1.74
CA GLY A 11 -20.62 -21.99 0.65
C GLY A 11 -21.81 -21.25 0.05
N VAL A 12 -21.55 -20.46 -0.98
CA VAL A 12 -22.55 -20.08 -1.99
C VAL A 12 -22.13 -20.77 -3.28
N ALA A 13 -23.03 -21.61 -3.82
CA ALA A 13 -22.82 -22.29 -5.09
C ALA A 13 -22.38 -21.29 -6.18
N PRO A 14 -21.50 -21.68 -7.13
CA PRO A 14 -21.04 -20.76 -8.15
C PRO A 14 -22.22 -20.42 -9.05
N ALA A 15 -22.76 -19.21 -8.89
CA ALA A 15 -23.55 -18.59 -9.95
C ALA A 15 -22.64 -18.59 -11.19
N GLU A 16 -23.14 -19.15 -12.29
CA GLU A 16 -22.46 -19.14 -13.59
C GLU A 16 -21.82 -17.76 -13.78
N LEU A 17 -20.49 -17.72 -13.88
CA LEU A 17 -19.77 -16.50 -14.24
C LEU A 17 -20.28 -16.10 -15.63
N GLN A 18 -21.30 -15.23 -15.66
CA GLN A 18 -21.78 -14.60 -16.88
C GLN A 18 -20.66 -13.70 -17.36
N THR A 19 -19.81 -14.24 -18.22
CA THR A 19 -18.87 -13.45 -19.00
C THR A 19 -19.71 -12.47 -19.81
N MET A 20 -19.53 -11.18 -19.55
CA MET A 20 -20.17 -10.12 -20.34
C MET A 20 -19.18 -9.67 -21.42
N PRO A 21 -19.32 -10.12 -22.67
CA PRO A 21 -18.65 -9.45 -23.78
C PRO A 21 -19.33 -8.09 -23.99
N LEU A 22 -18.79 -7.05 -23.36
CA LEU A 22 -19.20 -5.66 -23.57
C LEU A 22 -18.49 -5.12 -24.82
N SER A 23 -19.26 -4.64 -25.80
CA SER A 23 -18.74 -3.95 -26.99
C SER A 23 -18.85 -2.43 -26.93
N SER A 24 -19.71 -1.90 -26.05
CA SER A 24 -19.91 -0.46 -25.82
C SER A 24 -20.48 -0.20 -24.41
N PHE A 25 -20.53 1.07 -24.01
CA PHE A 25 -21.18 1.55 -22.78
C PHE A 25 -22.58 2.15 -23.03
N GLU A 26 -23.21 1.87 -24.18
CA GLU A 26 -24.50 2.44 -24.56
C GLU A 26 -25.58 2.19 -23.49
N ASP A 27 -25.56 1.00 -22.88
CA ASP A 27 -26.52 0.59 -21.84
C ASP A 27 -26.06 0.88 -20.41
N PHE A 28 -24.94 1.58 -20.20
CA PHE A 28 -24.40 1.83 -18.86
C PHE A 28 -24.88 3.15 -18.27
N HIS A 29 -25.54 3.06 -17.11
CA HIS A 29 -26.01 4.20 -16.36
C HIS A 29 -25.07 4.48 -15.18
N VAL A 30 -24.55 5.71 -15.10
CA VAL A 30 -23.68 6.15 -14.00
C VAL A 30 -24.53 6.52 -12.78
N ASP A 31 -24.23 5.90 -11.64
CA ASP A 31 -24.83 6.25 -10.35
C ASP A 31 -23.95 7.22 -9.56
N GLY A 32 -22.62 7.11 -9.68
CA GLY A 32 -21.69 8.02 -9.01
C GLY A 32 -20.22 7.66 -9.20
N VAL A 33 -19.34 8.60 -8.83
CA VAL A 33 -17.89 8.36 -8.82
C VAL A 33 -17.48 7.78 -7.47
N LEU A 34 -16.85 6.61 -7.49
CA LEU A 34 -16.29 5.98 -6.30
C LEU A 34 -14.93 6.57 -5.95
N SER A 35 -14.01 6.68 -6.91
CA SER A 35 -12.68 7.24 -6.67
C SER A 35 -12.04 7.87 -7.91
N GLU A 36 -11.09 8.79 -7.68
CA GLU A 36 -10.30 9.47 -8.71
C GLU A 36 -8.82 9.47 -8.34
N GLY A 37 -7.97 9.08 -9.29
CA GLY A 37 -6.52 9.10 -9.17
C GLY A 37 -5.91 10.12 -10.11
N ALA A 38 -5.80 11.38 -9.70
CA ALA A 38 -5.25 12.45 -10.54
C ALA A 38 -3.79 12.20 -11.00
N ARG A 39 -3.01 11.48 -10.19
CA ARG A 39 -1.64 11.07 -10.51
C ARG A 39 -1.62 9.92 -11.52
N THR A 40 -2.39 8.87 -11.26
CA THR A 40 -2.49 7.67 -12.12
C THR A 40 -3.40 7.86 -13.33
N LYS A 41 -4.09 9.00 -13.43
CA LYS A 41 -5.06 9.31 -14.49
C LYS A 41 -6.19 8.27 -14.57
N THR A 42 -6.69 7.88 -13.39
CA THR A 42 -7.75 6.87 -13.23
C THR A 42 -9.02 7.46 -12.65
N VAL A 43 -10.17 6.87 -12.97
CA VAL A 43 -11.45 7.10 -12.30
C VAL A 43 -12.18 5.76 -12.13
N THR A 44 -12.81 5.54 -10.98
CA THR A 44 -13.65 4.38 -10.72
C THR A 44 -15.08 4.83 -10.42
N ILE A 45 -16.04 4.19 -11.07
CA ILE A 45 -17.42 4.62 -11.20
C ILE A 45 -18.34 3.49 -10.75
N LEU A 46 -19.39 3.82 -10.01
CA LEU A 46 -20.51 2.93 -9.72
C LEU A 46 -21.63 3.21 -10.73
N GLY A 47 -22.25 2.15 -11.24
CA GLY A 47 -23.37 2.25 -12.15
C GLY A 47 -24.12 0.95 -12.32
N ARG A 48 -25.01 0.90 -13.33
CA ARG A 48 -25.84 -0.27 -13.67
C ARG A 48 -25.97 -0.41 -15.18
N PHE A 49 -26.02 -1.64 -15.68
CA PHE A 49 -26.35 -1.92 -17.08
C PHE A 49 -27.85 -2.12 -17.26
N ALA A 50 -28.43 -1.52 -18.31
CA ALA A 50 -29.84 -1.70 -18.63
C ALA A 50 -30.19 -3.20 -18.82
N GLY A 51 -31.33 -3.62 -18.27
CA GLY A 51 -31.79 -5.01 -18.36
C GLY A 51 -30.97 -6.03 -17.57
N LYS A 52 -30.00 -5.60 -16.75
CA LYS A 52 -29.17 -6.47 -15.92
C LYS A 52 -29.44 -6.27 -14.44
N PRO A 53 -29.60 -7.34 -13.65
CA PRO A 53 -29.80 -7.21 -12.22
C PRO A 53 -28.48 -6.84 -11.51
N GLY A 54 -28.49 -5.82 -10.67
CA GLY A 54 -27.37 -5.48 -9.80
C GLY A 54 -26.45 -4.37 -10.30
N GLU A 55 -25.47 -4.05 -9.47
CA GLU A 55 -24.55 -2.92 -9.66
C GLU A 55 -23.29 -3.36 -10.41
N ALA A 56 -22.62 -2.40 -11.03
CA ALA A 56 -21.36 -2.59 -11.73
C ALA A 56 -20.38 -1.50 -11.30
N ILE A 57 -19.11 -1.87 -11.20
CA ILE A 57 -18.01 -0.93 -11.02
C ILE A 57 -17.22 -0.88 -12.31
N VAL A 58 -17.00 0.32 -12.85
CA VAL A 58 -16.19 0.56 -14.04
C VAL A 58 -15.00 1.42 -13.67
N THR A 59 -13.79 0.95 -13.95
CA THR A 59 -12.55 1.73 -13.79
C THR A 59 -12.01 2.09 -15.16
N LEU A 60 -11.77 3.38 -15.39
CA LEU A 60 -11.15 3.93 -16.59
C LEU A 60 -9.76 4.45 -16.25
N GLU A 61 -8.77 4.13 -17.07
CA GLU A 61 -7.38 4.53 -16.89
C GLU A 61 -6.78 5.00 -18.21
N ARG A 62 -6.09 6.16 -18.22
CA ARG A 62 -5.32 6.59 -19.38
C ARG A 62 -4.11 5.67 -19.57
N GLN A 63 -3.83 5.29 -20.82
CA GLN A 63 -2.60 4.56 -21.13
C GLN A 63 -1.37 5.47 -20.98
N HIS A 64 -0.23 4.85 -20.62
CA HIS A 64 1.05 5.56 -20.61
C HIS A 64 1.52 5.83 -22.04
N PHE A 65 2.47 6.76 -22.20
CA PHE A 65 3.11 6.97 -23.48
C PHE A 65 3.95 5.76 -23.86
N ASP A 66 3.80 5.30 -25.09
CA ASP A 66 4.72 4.36 -25.73
C ASP A 66 5.84 5.16 -26.40
N ALA A 67 7.09 4.80 -26.07
CA ALA A 67 8.29 5.43 -26.62
C ALA A 67 8.34 5.32 -28.15
N GLU A 68 7.89 4.20 -28.72
CA GLU A 68 7.86 3.98 -30.16
C GLU A 68 6.82 4.86 -30.87
N ALA A 69 5.75 5.24 -30.15
CA ALA A 69 4.70 6.10 -30.67
C ALA A 69 5.00 7.60 -30.55
N LEU A 70 6.08 8.01 -29.88
CA LEU A 70 6.41 9.43 -29.66
C LEU A 70 6.48 10.28 -30.94
N PRO A 71 7.03 9.80 -32.08
CA PRO A 71 7.01 10.57 -33.32
C PRO A 71 5.60 10.91 -33.81
N ARG A 72 4.62 10.05 -33.50
CA ARG A 72 3.21 10.29 -33.86
C ARG A 72 2.58 11.36 -32.95
N TRP A 73 2.94 11.37 -31.67
CA TRP A 73 2.54 12.39 -30.71
C TRP A 73 3.15 13.76 -31.04
N LEU A 74 4.44 13.80 -31.39
CA LEU A 74 5.20 15.00 -31.71
C LEU A 74 5.08 15.35 -33.20
N SER A 75 3.85 15.42 -33.70
CA SER A 75 3.54 15.68 -35.10
C SER A 75 2.49 16.78 -35.27
N ARG A 76 2.24 17.17 -36.52
CA ARG A 76 1.16 18.11 -36.88
C ARG A 76 -0.24 17.66 -36.46
N ASN A 77 -0.41 16.39 -36.10
CA ASN A 77 -1.68 15.83 -35.66
C ASN A 77 -1.98 16.09 -34.18
N THR A 78 -1.06 16.71 -33.44
CA THR A 78 -1.27 17.14 -32.06
C THR A 78 -1.37 18.66 -32.02
N LEU A 79 -2.57 19.16 -31.78
CA LEU A 79 -2.83 20.59 -31.67
C LEU A 79 -2.49 21.06 -30.26
N LEU A 80 -1.70 22.13 -30.17
CA LEU A 80 -1.23 22.69 -28.92
C LEU A 80 -1.89 24.04 -28.64
N THR A 81 -2.45 24.19 -27.45
CA THR A 81 -2.95 25.48 -26.94
C THR A 81 -2.08 25.90 -25.77
N ASN A 82 -1.41 27.06 -25.86
CA ASN A 82 -0.55 27.55 -24.79
C ASN A 82 -1.41 27.89 -23.55
N THR A 83 -1.02 27.35 -22.40
CA THR A 83 -1.70 27.60 -21.12
C THR A 83 -0.83 28.40 -20.15
N LEU A 84 0.48 28.44 -20.38
CA LEU A 84 1.44 29.20 -19.58
C LEU A 84 2.69 29.48 -20.40
N HIS A 85 3.23 30.69 -20.26
CA HIS A 85 4.54 31.06 -20.78
C HIS A 85 5.28 31.85 -19.70
N ASN A 86 6.47 31.40 -19.32
CA ASN A 86 7.37 32.10 -18.43
C ASN A 86 8.82 31.84 -18.84
N ASP A 87 9.45 32.83 -19.48
CA ASP A 87 10.79 32.73 -20.05
C ASP A 87 10.92 31.49 -20.97
N ILE A 88 11.82 30.55 -20.67
CA ILE A 88 11.98 29.32 -21.44
C ILE A 88 10.94 28.23 -21.10
N TYR A 89 10.11 28.44 -20.09
CA TYR A 89 9.12 27.45 -19.63
C TYR A 89 7.74 27.73 -20.23
N CYS A 90 7.34 26.89 -21.18
CA CYS A 90 6.00 26.92 -21.77
C CYS A 90 5.20 25.68 -21.36
N LYS A 91 3.92 25.84 -21.07
CA LYS A 91 2.97 24.72 -20.90
C LYS A 91 1.91 24.81 -21.98
N TYR A 92 1.54 23.66 -22.54
CA TYR A 92 0.50 23.54 -23.54
C TYR A 92 -0.49 22.46 -23.14
N LEU A 93 -1.75 22.67 -23.48
CA LEU A 93 -2.73 21.61 -23.61
C LEU A 93 -2.57 21.01 -25.02
N GLY A 94 -2.26 19.72 -25.11
CA GLY A 94 -2.15 18.99 -26.36
C GLY A 94 -3.35 18.09 -26.62
N VAL A 95 -3.91 18.14 -27.81
CA VAL A 95 -4.99 17.25 -28.26
C VAL A 95 -4.58 16.58 -29.55
N SER A 96 -4.46 15.23 -29.54
CA SER A 96 -4.18 14.46 -30.74
C SER A 96 -5.46 14.14 -31.50
N SER A 97 -5.44 14.27 -32.81
CA SER A 97 -6.53 13.83 -33.69
C SER A 97 -6.50 12.31 -33.98
N GLN A 98 -5.48 11.59 -33.49
CA GLN A 98 -5.33 10.15 -33.65
C GLN A 98 -6.04 9.42 -32.50
N ALA A 99 -7.14 8.73 -32.82
CA ALA A 99 -8.02 8.10 -31.83
C ALA A 99 -7.34 6.96 -31.06
N ASP A 100 -6.46 6.18 -31.71
CA ASP A 100 -5.73 5.07 -31.09
C ASP A 100 -4.74 5.52 -30.01
N LEU A 101 -4.15 6.71 -30.18
CA LEU A 101 -3.29 7.31 -29.16
C LEU A 101 -4.07 7.78 -27.92
N SER A 102 -5.39 7.91 -28.02
CA SER A 102 -6.27 8.34 -26.92
C SER A 102 -6.96 7.18 -26.21
N ALA A 103 -6.55 5.94 -26.48
CA ALA A 103 -7.11 4.74 -25.87
C ALA A 103 -7.01 4.76 -24.34
N ILE A 104 -7.97 4.09 -23.70
CA ILE A 104 -8.05 3.93 -22.25
C ILE A 104 -8.15 2.45 -21.90
N ASN A 105 -7.58 2.08 -20.77
CA ASN A 105 -7.83 0.77 -20.17
C ASN A 105 -9.15 0.82 -19.42
N VAL A 106 -9.95 -0.24 -19.57
CA VAL A 106 -11.28 -0.33 -18.99
C VAL A 106 -11.41 -1.65 -18.24
N ASN A 107 -11.72 -1.57 -16.96
CA ASN A 107 -11.99 -2.73 -16.10
C ASN A 107 -13.43 -2.66 -15.61
N VAL A 108 -14.15 -3.79 -15.67
CA VAL A 108 -15.56 -3.88 -15.24
C VAL A 108 -15.70 -4.99 -14.21
N ILE A 109 -16.36 -4.70 -13.09
CA ILE A 109 -16.75 -5.66 -12.06
C ILE A 109 -18.27 -5.72 -12.05
N TYR A 110 -18.83 -6.88 -12.41
CA TYR A 110 -20.25 -7.12 -12.38
C TYR A 110 -20.54 -8.61 -12.06
N PRO A 111 -21.52 -8.92 -11.19
CA PRO A 111 -22.20 -7.99 -10.30
C PRO A 111 -21.26 -7.48 -9.19
N ALA A 112 -21.31 -6.18 -8.91
CA ALA A 112 -20.60 -5.56 -7.80
C ALA A 112 -21.35 -5.79 -6.49
N THR A 113 -20.63 -6.19 -5.45
CA THR A 113 -21.17 -6.32 -4.09
C THR A 113 -20.86 -5.06 -3.29
N GLU A 114 -21.53 -4.87 -2.15
CA GLU A 114 -21.20 -3.77 -1.21
C GLU A 114 -19.72 -3.79 -0.80
N LYS A 115 -19.12 -4.99 -0.66
CA LYS A 115 -17.68 -5.14 -0.36
C LYS A 115 -16.81 -4.57 -1.51
N HIS A 116 -17.20 -4.81 -2.76
CA HIS A 116 -16.50 -4.19 -3.90
C HIS A 116 -16.66 -2.67 -3.87
N ILE A 117 -17.87 -2.17 -3.69
CA ILE A 117 -18.14 -0.73 -3.69
C ILE A 117 -17.32 -0.03 -2.61
N LEU A 118 -17.31 -0.56 -1.39
CA LEU A 118 -16.52 -0.01 -0.28
C LEU A 118 -15.02 -0.03 -0.57
N LYS A 119 -14.51 -1.09 -1.22
CA LYS A 119 -13.09 -1.23 -1.59
C LYS A 119 -12.65 -0.18 -2.63
N TYR A 120 -13.51 0.14 -3.59
CA TYR A 120 -13.20 1.07 -4.69
C TYR A 120 -13.60 2.52 -4.40
N SER A 121 -14.35 2.76 -3.32
CA SER A 121 -14.71 4.11 -2.85
C SER A 121 -13.53 4.83 -2.22
N THR A 122 -13.33 6.09 -2.60
CA THR A 122 -12.43 7.00 -1.89
C THR A 122 -12.97 7.16 -0.48
N GLN A 123 -12.13 6.81 0.50
CA GLN A 123 -12.38 7.20 1.88
C GLN A 123 -11.58 8.46 2.20
N LYS A 124 -12.15 9.30 3.06
CA LYS A 124 -11.42 10.44 3.63
C LYS A 124 -10.20 9.89 4.36
N SER A 125 -9.02 10.40 4.04
CA SER A 125 -7.82 10.15 4.83
C SER A 125 -7.60 11.31 5.79
N VAL A 126 -7.13 10.99 6.99
CA VAL A 126 -6.72 11.98 7.99
C VAL A 126 -5.29 11.69 8.44
N LEU A 127 -4.58 12.74 8.85
CA LEU A 127 -3.28 12.60 9.49
C LEU A 127 -3.51 12.38 10.99
N VAL A 128 -3.01 11.28 11.52
CA VAL A 128 -3.05 11.00 12.96
C VAL A 128 -1.76 11.45 13.59
N LYS A 129 -1.87 12.20 14.69
CA LYS A 129 -0.76 12.52 15.60
C LYS A 129 -0.80 11.60 16.82
N GLU A 130 -0.08 10.48 16.77
CA GLU A 130 -0.12 9.48 17.84
C GLU A 130 1.04 9.68 18.84
N THR A 131 0.69 10.16 20.04
CA THR A 131 1.61 10.25 21.18
C THR A 131 1.81 8.89 21.84
N ALA A 132 2.82 8.76 22.70
CA ALA A 132 3.02 7.56 23.52
C ALA A 132 1.77 7.19 24.35
N ALA A 133 1.12 8.19 24.94
CA ALA A 133 -0.11 8.00 25.71
C ALA A 133 -1.27 7.52 24.82
N ALA A 134 -1.41 8.08 23.62
CA ALA A 134 -2.43 7.66 22.67
C ALA A 134 -2.20 6.23 22.16
N TYR A 135 -0.95 5.85 21.89
CA TYR A 135 -0.57 4.49 21.56
C TYR A 135 -0.95 3.52 22.69
N ALA A 136 -0.57 3.82 23.93
CA ALA A 136 -0.87 2.98 25.08
C ALA A 136 -2.36 2.84 25.35
N ALA A 137 -3.14 3.91 25.15
CA ALA A 137 -4.57 3.93 25.45
C ALA A 137 -5.45 3.35 24.33
N VAL A 138 -5.01 3.38 23.07
CA VAL A 138 -5.84 3.04 21.90
C VAL A 138 -5.18 1.99 21.03
N THR A 139 -4.00 2.29 20.48
CA THR A 139 -3.36 1.44 19.47
C THR A 139 -2.90 0.11 20.03
N ARG A 140 -2.23 0.07 21.19
CA ARG A 140 -1.81 -1.18 21.82
C ARG A 140 -3.01 -2.09 22.15
N PRO A 141 -4.07 -1.62 22.83
CA PRO A 141 -5.27 -2.42 23.03
C PRO A 141 -5.92 -2.89 21.72
N TYR A 142 -5.87 -2.08 20.67
CA TYR A 142 -6.35 -2.49 19.35
C TYR A 142 -5.52 -3.65 18.76
N ILE A 143 -4.19 -3.59 18.85
CA ILE A 143 -3.26 -4.65 18.43
C ILE A 143 -3.54 -5.93 19.23
N GLU A 144 -3.62 -5.82 20.56
CA GLU A 144 -3.89 -6.95 21.46
C GLU A 144 -5.27 -7.57 21.24
N SER A 145 -6.24 -6.79 20.75
CA SER A 145 -7.56 -7.30 20.37
C SER A 145 -7.58 -8.03 19.02
N GLN A 146 -6.50 -7.95 18.23
CA GLN A 146 -6.36 -8.76 17.02
C GLN A 146 -6.06 -10.20 17.43
N GLY A 147 -6.91 -11.15 17.05
CA GLY A 147 -6.62 -12.56 17.30
C GLY A 147 -5.42 -13.06 16.49
N ALA A 148 -4.72 -14.05 17.04
CA ALA A 148 -3.50 -14.62 16.43
C ALA A 148 -3.76 -15.27 15.06
N GLU A 149 -5.00 -15.67 14.78
CA GLU A 149 -5.42 -16.22 13.49
C GLU A 149 -5.17 -15.27 12.32
N ARG A 150 -5.18 -13.94 12.57
CA ARG A 150 -4.87 -12.94 11.53
C ARG A 150 -3.43 -13.00 11.03
N LEU A 151 -2.53 -13.55 11.83
CA LEU A 151 -1.11 -13.74 11.50
C LEU A 151 -0.80 -15.16 11.05
N GLN A 152 -1.78 -16.06 10.96
CA GLN A 152 -1.53 -17.46 10.60
C GLN A 152 -0.84 -17.61 9.25
N TRP A 153 -1.16 -16.75 8.27
CA TRP A 153 -0.49 -16.76 6.98
C TRP A 153 1.01 -16.40 7.09
N VAL A 154 1.38 -15.48 8.00
CA VAL A 154 2.78 -15.15 8.30
C VAL A 154 3.50 -16.37 8.86
N TYR A 155 2.86 -17.04 9.84
CA TYR A 155 3.44 -18.23 10.45
C TYR A 155 3.57 -19.39 9.46
N ASN A 156 2.63 -19.53 8.51
CA ASN A 156 2.74 -20.51 7.44
C ASN A 156 3.97 -20.27 6.55
N ILE A 157 4.33 -19.00 6.28
CA ILE A 157 5.56 -18.66 5.55
C ILE A 157 6.80 -19.00 6.38
N LEU A 158 6.84 -18.56 7.64
CA LEU A 158 7.98 -18.81 8.55
C LEU A 158 8.22 -20.30 8.80
N GLU A 159 7.14 -21.10 8.85
CA GLU A 159 7.16 -22.56 9.05
C GLU A 159 7.25 -23.34 7.73
N LYS A 160 7.43 -22.66 6.60
CA LYS A 160 7.54 -23.26 5.25
C LYS A 160 6.34 -24.10 4.81
N LYS A 161 5.16 -23.84 5.40
CA LYS A 161 3.88 -24.44 5.00
C LYS A 161 3.25 -23.74 3.78
N ALA A 162 3.70 -22.53 3.47
CA ALA A 162 3.29 -21.76 2.29
C ALA A 162 4.47 -20.94 1.75
N GLU A 163 4.45 -20.63 0.44
CA GLU A 163 5.41 -19.72 -0.24
C GLU A 163 6.89 -20.17 -0.16
N ALA A 164 7.15 -21.43 0.18
CA ALA A 164 8.50 -21.96 0.39
C ALA A 164 9.31 -21.95 -0.92
N GLU A 165 8.66 -22.19 -2.05
CA GLU A 165 9.23 -22.15 -3.39
C GLU A 165 9.62 -20.74 -3.85
N ARG A 166 9.07 -19.70 -3.19
CA ARG A 166 9.36 -18.29 -3.48
C ARG A 166 10.41 -17.68 -2.56
N LEU A 167 10.98 -18.46 -1.65
CA LEU A 167 12.03 -18.02 -0.74
C LEU A 167 13.27 -17.53 -1.52
N ILE A 168 13.72 -16.31 -1.22
CA ILE A 168 14.97 -15.75 -1.76
C ILE A 168 16.13 -16.10 -0.84
N TYR A 169 15.94 -15.87 0.47
CA TYR A 169 16.97 -16.04 1.49
C TYR A 169 16.32 -16.31 2.84
N GLU A 170 17.01 -17.07 3.68
CA GLU A 170 16.65 -17.28 5.08
C GLU A 170 17.88 -17.24 5.95
N ASP A 171 17.78 -16.47 7.03
CA ASP A 171 18.63 -16.60 8.20
C ASP A 171 17.81 -17.31 9.28
N PRO A 172 18.11 -18.57 9.64
CA PRO A 172 17.25 -19.38 10.51
C PRO A 172 17.35 -19.01 12.00
N ASP A 173 18.15 -18.02 12.38
CA ASP A 173 18.25 -17.61 13.78
C ASP A 173 16.89 -17.16 14.33
N PRO A 174 16.39 -17.72 15.44
CA PRO A 174 15.03 -17.44 15.93
C PRO A 174 14.84 -16.01 16.46
N GLN A 175 15.92 -15.27 16.75
CA GLN A 175 15.88 -13.93 17.36
C GLN A 175 16.40 -12.84 16.41
N LEU A 176 17.39 -13.15 15.59
CA LEU A 176 18.08 -12.25 14.68
C LEU A 176 17.79 -12.54 13.21
N GLY A 177 17.20 -13.69 12.93
CA GLY A 177 16.94 -14.18 11.59
C GLY A 177 15.60 -13.75 11.00
N PHE A 178 15.45 -14.03 9.71
CA PHE A 178 14.31 -13.65 8.90
C PHE A 178 14.22 -14.48 7.62
N THR A 179 13.03 -14.48 7.01
CA THR A 179 12.79 -15.00 5.66
C THR A 179 12.58 -13.84 4.69
N LEU A 180 13.16 -13.91 3.50
CA LEU A 180 13.03 -12.91 2.43
C LEU A 180 12.27 -13.48 1.25
N HIS A 181 11.21 -12.79 0.82
CA HIS A 181 10.33 -13.22 -0.28
C HIS A 181 10.05 -12.05 -1.24
N PRO A 182 9.78 -12.31 -2.53
CA PRO A 182 9.17 -11.33 -3.42
C PRO A 182 7.77 -10.96 -2.90
N ASP A 183 7.44 -9.67 -2.85
CA ASP A 183 6.09 -9.21 -2.51
C ASP A 183 5.08 -9.70 -3.56
N LEU A 184 3.84 -9.95 -3.16
CA LEU A 184 2.76 -10.39 -4.06
C LEU A 184 2.47 -9.39 -5.20
N LYS A 185 2.84 -8.12 -5.04
CA LYS A 185 2.65 -7.07 -6.05
C LYS A 185 3.68 -7.10 -7.16
N TRP A 186 4.79 -7.82 -7.00
CA TRP A 186 5.87 -7.83 -7.98
C TRP A 186 5.84 -9.11 -8.83
N ASP A 187 5.74 -8.94 -10.15
CA ASP A 187 5.72 -10.04 -11.12
C ASP A 187 7.10 -10.63 -11.42
N GLN A 188 8.16 -10.06 -10.84
CA GLN A 188 9.56 -10.46 -10.99
C GLN A 188 10.11 -10.34 -12.43
N LYS A 189 9.45 -9.56 -13.30
CA LYS A 189 9.91 -9.39 -14.70
C LYS A 189 10.92 -8.27 -14.86
N GLN A 190 10.71 -7.16 -14.15
CA GLN A 190 11.55 -5.96 -14.25
C GLN A 190 12.18 -5.68 -12.89
N VAL A 191 13.49 -5.44 -12.86
CA VAL A 191 14.22 -5.09 -11.62
C VAL A 191 13.82 -3.71 -11.12
N ASP A 192 13.47 -2.79 -12.02
CA ASP A 192 13.05 -1.43 -11.64
C ASP A 192 11.73 -1.40 -10.86
N SER A 193 10.93 -2.48 -10.95
CA SER A 193 9.71 -2.68 -10.15
C SER A 193 9.91 -3.60 -8.94
N LEU A 194 11.16 -3.92 -8.59
CA LEU A 194 11.49 -4.85 -7.51
C LEU A 194 10.84 -4.43 -6.19
N HIS A 195 10.16 -5.41 -5.58
CA HIS A 195 9.57 -5.30 -4.25
C HIS A 195 9.72 -6.66 -3.54
N CYS A 196 10.49 -6.67 -2.46
CA CYS A 196 10.64 -7.81 -1.56
C CYS A 196 10.19 -7.44 -0.14
N VAL A 197 9.84 -8.45 0.64
CA VAL A 197 9.50 -8.32 2.06
C VAL A 197 10.34 -9.30 2.87
N ALA A 198 10.99 -8.80 3.92
CA ALA A 198 11.64 -9.62 4.93
C ALA A 198 10.76 -9.72 6.18
N ILE A 199 10.50 -10.95 6.63
CA ILE A 199 9.67 -11.28 7.80
C ILE A 199 10.56 -11.90 8.86
N VAL A 200 10.64 -11.29 10.04
CA VAL A 200 11.52 -11.77 11.13
C VAL A 200 10.97 -13.05 11.77
N HIS A 201 11.84 -13.93 12.27
CA HIS A 201 11.38 -15.17 12.92
C HIS A 201 10.74 -14.95 14.28
N ARG A 202 11.26 -13.99 15.05
CA ARG A 202 10.72 -13.63 16.37
C ARG A 202 9.29 -13.12 16.25
N ARG A 203 8.46 -13.42 17.25
CA ARG A 203 7.01 -13.16 17.22
C ARG A 203 6.55 -12.07 18.19
N ASP A 204 7.48 -11.47 18.92
CA ASP A 204 7.24 -10.47 19.97
C ASP A 204 7.37 -9.02 19.47
N LEU A 205 7.70 -8.81 18.20
CA LEU A 205 7.73 -7.49 17.56
C LEU A 205 6.52 -7.30 16.65
N HIS A 206 5.63 -6.37 17.01
CA HIS A 206 4.44 -6.06 16.25
C HIS A 206 4.67 -4.92 15.27
N SER A 207 5.44 -3.90 15.69
CA SER A 207 5.64 -2.67 14.92
C SER A 207 6.87 -1.89 15.36
N LEU A 208 7.07 -0.72 14.74
CA LEU A 208 8.09 0.27 15.10
C LEU A 208 8.13 0.63 16.61
N ARG A 209 6.98 0.58 17.31
CA ARG A 209 6.87 0.90 18.74
C ARG A 209 7.56 -0.10 19.67
N ASP A 210 7.79 -1.31 19.20
CA ASP A 210 8.43 -2.37 20.01
C ASP A 210 9.96 -2.35 19.89
N LEU A 211 10.52 -1.56 18.96
CA LEU A 211 11.95 -1.51 18.73
C LEU A 211 12.70 -0.76 19.85
N THR A 212 13.82 -1.33 20.25
CA THR A 212 14.72 -0.87 21.33
C THR A 212 16.16 -1.13 20.90
N PRO A 213 17.18 -0.60 21.60
CA PRO A 213 18.58 -0.89 21.29
C PRO A 213 18.93 -2.38 21.23
N ALA A 214 18.24 -3.23 21.99
CA ALA A 214 18.44 -4.69 21.97
C ALA A 214 18.15 -5.32 20.59
N HIS A 215 17.41 -4.61 19.73
CA HIS A 215 17.05 -5.05 18.39
C HIS A 215 18.02 -4.60 17.30
N LEU A 216 19.03 -3.77 17.62
CA LEU A 216 20.03 -3.32 16.66
C LEU A 216 20.72 -4.48 15.90
N PRO A 217 21.12 -5.60 16.53
CA PRO A 217 21.70 -6.73 15.80
C PRO A 217 20.76 -7.30 14.73
N LEU A 218 19.46 -7.43 15.03
CA LEU A 218 18.44 -7.89 14.07
C LEU A 218 18.30 -6.91 12.91
N LEU A 219 18.20 -5.61 13.18
CA LEU A 219 18.01 -4.58 12.16
C LEU A 219 19.21 -4.48 11.22
N LYS A 220 20.43 -4.54 11.75
CA LYS A 220 21.67 -4.58 10.96
C LYS A 220 21.78 -5.88 10.15
N ASN A 221 21.33 -7.00 10.71
CA ASN A 221 21.29 -8.28 10.01
C ASN A 221 20.33 -8.23 8.81
N LEU A 222 19.12 -7.68 9.01
CA LEU A 222 18.14 -7.42 7.94
C LEU A 222 18.76 -6.55 6.84
N GLN A 223 19.35 -5.41 7.20
CA GLN A 223 19.97 -4.51 6.23
C GLN A 223 21.05 -5.21 5.40
N ALA A 224 22.02 -5.85 6.06
CA ALA A 224 23.17 -6.44 5.40
C ALA A 224 22.79 -7.67 4.56
N LYS A 225 22.08 -8.63 5.16
CA LYS A 225 21.80 -9.92 4.50
C LYS A 225 20.70 -9.84 3.47
N ALA A 226 19.66 -9.01 3.69
CA ALA A 226 18.58 -8.89 2.70
C ALA A 226 19.07 -8.17 1.43
N THR A 227 19.84 -7.08 1.57
CA THR A 227 20.40 -6.38 0.41
C THR A 227 21.40 -7.27 -0.33
N GLN A 228 22.30 -7.97 0.37
CA GLN A 228 23.22 -8.93 -0.25
C GLN A 228 22.49 -10.03 -1.03
N ALA A 229 21.42 -10.60 -0.45
CA ALA A 229 20.64 -11.63 -1.11
C ALA A 229 19.93 -11.10 -2.37
N ILE A 230 19.39 -9.88 -2.32
CA ILE A 230 18.76 -9.23 -3.48
C ILE A 230 19.79 -8.94 -4.57
N THR A 231 20.93 -8.36 -4.22
CA THR A 231 22.02 -8.10 -5.17
C THR A 231 22.49 -9.38 -5.84
N SER A 232 22.66 -10.46 -5.06
CA SER A 232 23.10 -11.76 -5.60
C SER A 232 22.08 -12.39 -6.54
N LYS A 233 20.78 -12.25 -6.25
CA LYS A 233 19.71 -12.90 -7.04
C LYS A 233 19.25 -12.09 -8.25
N TYR A 234 19.17 -10.77 -8.11
CA TYR A 234 18.53 -9.89 -9.09
C TYR A 234 19.48 -8.85 -9.70
N GLY A 235 20.72 -8.73 -9.23
CA GLY A 235 21.71 -7.80 -9.77
C GLY A 235 21.52 -6.33 -9.37
N ALA A 236 20.45 -5.99 -8.64
CA ALA A 236 20.25 -4.64 -8.08
C ALA A 236 21.28 -4.37 -6.98
N SER A 237 22.06 -3.32 -7.14
CA SER A 237 23.06 -2.90 -6.15
C SER A 237 22.39 -2.38 -4.88
N ALA A 238 23.07 -2.47 -3.73
CA ALA A 238 22.50 -2.06 -2.45
C ALA A 238 22.06 -0.58 -2.42
N ASN A 239 22.76 0.30 -3.15
CA ASN A 239 22.42 1.72 -3.30
C ASN A 239 21.26 1.99 -4.27
N GLU A 240 20.76 0.97 -4.96
CA GLU A 240 19.52 1.02 -5.75
C GLU A 240 18.30 0.55 -4.95
N LEU A 241 18.49 0.17 -3.68
CA LEU A 241 17.43 -0.35 -2.81
C LEU A 241 17.04 0.67 -1.75
N ARG A 242 15.74 0.76 -1.49
CA ARG A 242 15.13 1.48 -0.37
C ARG A 242 14.58 0.48 0.62
N CYS A 243 15.12 0.47 1.84
CA CYS A 243 14.68 -0.41 2.93
C CYS A 243 13.86 0.40 3.93
N TYR A 244 12.62 -0.01 4.22
CA TYR A 244 11.75 0.74 5.13
C TYR A 244 10.69 -0.12 5.83
N VAL A 245 10.23 0.38 6.98
CA VAL A 245 9.17 -0.24 7.79
C VAL A 245 7.92 0.64 7.73
N HIS A 246 6.75 0.01 7.66
CA HIS A 246 5.48 0.73 7.73
C HIS A 246 5.04 1.04 9.17
N TYR A 247 4.53 2.25 9.39
CA TYR A 247 3.78 2.61 10.60
C TYR A 247 2.48 3.37 10.25
N GLN A 248 1.28 2.89 10.57
CA GLN A 248 0.98 1.54 11.06
C GLN A 248 1.30 0.47 10.00
N PRO A 249 1.71 -0.75 10.37
CA PRO A 249 1.88 -1.83 9.40
C PRO A 249 0.52 -2.38 8.93
N SER A 250 0.50 -3.10 7.80
CA SER A 250 -0.73 -3.76 7.32
C SER A 250 -1.11 -4.99 8.15
N TYR A 251 -0.16 -5.55 8.89
CA TYR A 251 -0.31 -6.64 9.84
C TYR A 251 0.75 -6.49 10.94
N TYR A 252 0.41 -6.84 12.18
CA TYR A 252 1.23 -6.59 13.37
C TYR A 252 2.21 -7.73 13.65
N HIS A 253 3.06 -8.02 12.67
CA HIS A 253 4.28 -8.83 12.81
C HIS A 253 5.38 -8.05 12.10
N PHE A 254 6.47 -7.72 12.77
CA PHE A 254 7.49 -6.82 12.23
C PHE A 254 8.07 -7.34 10.90
N HIS A 255 8.04 -6.48 9.89
CA HIS A 255 8.53 -6.79 8.55
C HIS A 255 9.17 -5.57 7.91
N LEU A 256 10.12 -5.83 7.02
CA LEU A 256 10.85 -4.83 6.27
C LEU A 256 10.46 -4.91 4.79
N HIS A 257 10.11 -3.78 4.20
CA HIS A 257 9.96 -3.63 2.76
C HIS A 257 11.31 -3.26 2.15
N ILE A 258 11.67 -3.94 1.06
CA ILE A 258 12.85 -3.63 0.25
C ILE A 258 12.41 -3.43 -1.19
N THR A 259 12.50 -2.20 -1.68
CA THR A 259 12.05 -1.82 -3.03
C THR A 259 13.17 -1.22 -3.83
N HIS A 260 13.15 -1.36 -5.16
CA HIS A 260 14.02 -0.57 -6.02
C HIS A 260 13.71 0.94 -5.90
N LEU A 261 14.73 1.80 -6.05
CA LEU A 261 14.55 3.25 -5.94
C LEU A 261 13.59 3.82 -6.98
N GLN A 262 13.51 3.20 -8.16
CA GLN A 262 12.63 3.62 -9.25
C GLN A 262 11.16 3.20 -9.06
N LEU A 263 10.87 2.26 -8.16
CA LEU A 263 9.49 1.86 -7.87
C LEU A 263 8.74 3.01 -7.15
N ASP A 264 7.61 3.44 -7.70
CA ASP A 264 6.63 4.33 -7.02
C ASP A 264 5.44 3.50 -6.56
N GLU A 265 5.47 3.06 -5.30
CA GLU A 265 4.36 2.34 -4.67
C GLU A 265 3.27 3.27 -4.08
N GLY A 266 3.41 4.58 -4.27
CA GLY A 266 2.48 5.59 -3.77
C GLY A 266 2.36 5.62 -2.26
N HIS A 267 1.15 5.36 -1.75
CA HIS A 267 0.82 5.58 -0.33
C HIS A 267 1.64 4.73 0.66
N GLY A 268 2.15 3.56 0.25
CA GLY A 268 3.04 2.75 1.10
C GLY A 268 4.32 3.50 1.46
N MET A 269 4.85 4.24 0.50
CA MET A 269 6.11 4.99 0.62
C MET A 269 5.93 6.44 1.10
N ALA A 270 4.72 6.84 1.49
CA ALA A 270 4.46 8.20 1.94
C ALA A 270 5.18 8.51 3.27
N ALA A 271 5.63 9.75 3.43
CA ALA A 271 6.22 10.20 4.69
C ALA A 271 5.26 9.98 5.88
N GLY A 272 5.81 9.49 6.99
CA GLY A 272 5.04 9.09 8.17
C GLY A 272 4.50 7.67 8.12
N LYS A 273 4.24 7.14 6.91
CA LYS A 273 3.93 5.72 6.69
C LYS A 273 5.21 4.90 6.58
N ALA A 274 6.12 5.25 5.67
CA ALA A 274 7.42 4.60 5.53
C ALA A 274 8.47 5.26 6.44
N HIS A 275 9.19 4.44 7.20
CA HIS A 275 10.33 4.83 8.03
C HIS A 275 11.56 4.07 7.52
N LEU A 276 12.58 4.77 7.04
CA LEU A 276 13.79 4.14 6.49
C LEU A 276 14.47 3.30 7.56
N LEU A 277 14.98 2.13 7.18
CA LEU A 277 15.67 1.23 8.11
C LEU A 277 16.93 1.89 8.69
N GLU A 278 17.66 2.62 7.86
CA GLU A 278 18.83 3.40 8.23
C GLU A 278 18.48 4.42 9.32
N ASP A 279 17.44 5.22 9.11
CA ASP A 279 16.97 6.19 10.11
C ASP A 279 16.54 5.47 11.40
N ILE A 280 15.95 4.28 11.31
CA ILE A 280 15.55 3.50 12.49
C ILE A 280 16.76 3.05 13.30
N ILE A 281 17.78 2.52 12.63
CA ILE A 281 19.04 2.11 13.25
C ILE A 281 19.70 3.32 13.92
N ASP A 282 19.87 4.42 13.20
CA ASP A 282 20.50 5.64 13.71
C ASP A 282 19.73 6.20 14.92
N ASN A 283 18.40 6.25 14.85
CA ASN A 283 17.58 6.72 15.96
C ASN A 283 17.74 5.85 17.22
N LEU A 284 17.88 4.53 17.07
CA LEU A 284 18.11 3.62 18.19
C LEU A 284 19.54 3.74 18.75
N GLU A 285 20.53 3.95 17.90
CA GLU A 285 21.92 4.14 18.33
C GLU A 285 22.11 5.46 19.08
N VAL A 286 21.48 6.54 18.61
CA VAL A 286 21.67 7.89 19.17
C VAL A 286 20.73 8.15 20.36
N PHE A 287 19.47 7.70 20.28
CA PHE A 287 18.44 8.06 21.27
C PHE A 287 17.79 6.87 21.96
N GLY A 288 18.22 5.64 21.68
CA GLY A 288 17.51 4.44 22.12
C GLY A 288 17.53 4.21 23.63
N GLU A 289 18.56 4.69 24.36
CA GLU A 289 18.58 4.68 25.84
C GLU A 289 17.44 5.49 26.46
N HIS A 290 16.82 6.39 25.70
CA HIS A 290 15.69 7.21 26.14
C HIS A 290 14.33 6.66 25.71
N GLU A 291 14.27 5.41 25.23
CA GLU A 291 13.03 4.76 24.75
C GLU A 291 12.40 5.56 23.59
N TYR A 292 13.24 5.95 22.62
CA TYR A 292 12.88 6.88 21.55
C TYR A 292 11.57 6.51 20.85
N TYR A 293 11.43 5.27 20.36
CA TYR A 293 10.22 4.84 19.65
C TYR A 293 9.00 4.67 20.56
N GLN A 294 9.20 4.38 21.85
CA GLN A 294 8.12 4.29 22.82
C GLN A 294 7.58 5.68 23.18
N LYS A 295 8.43 6.71 23.22
CA LYS A 295 8.06 8.06 23.68
C LYS A 295 7.71 9.05 22.60
N ARG A 296 8.37 8.99 21.43
CA ARG A 296 8.16 9.98 20.37
C ARG A 296 6.73 9.97 19.86
N THR A 297 6.28 11.10 19.32
CA THR A 297 5.04 11.15 18.56
C THR A 297 5.30 10.63 17.14
N LEU A 298 4.43 9.74 16.66
CA LEU A 298 4.46 9.21 15.30
C LEU A 298 3.28 9.79 14.52
N TYR A 299 3.55 10.22 13.30
CA TYR A 299 2.54 10.78 12.39
C TYR A 299 2.33 9.81 11.25
N TYR A 300 1.07 9.50 10.94
CA TYR A 300 0.73 8.63 9.82
C TYR A 300 -0.65 8.98 9.27
N SER A 301 -0.86 8.69 7.99
CA SER A 301 -2.18 8.84 7.37
C SER A 301 -2.99 7.57 7.54
N ILE A 302 -4.28 7.71 7.86
CA ILE A 302 -5.22 6.59 7.96
C ILE A 302 -6.57 6.98 7.35
N GLY A 303 -7.24 6.01 6.75
CA GLY A 303 -8.59 6.20 6.21
C GLY A 303 -9.64 6.21 7.32
N THR A 304 -10.71 7.00 7.17
CA THR A 304 -11.77 7.11 8.19
C THR A 304 -12.60 5.84 8.39
N ASN A 305 -12.53 4.89 7.46
CA ASN A 305 -13.21 3.60 7.60
C ASN A 305 -12.33 2.55 8.30
N ASP A 306 -11.06 2.86 8.54
CA ASP A 306 -10.11 1.94 9.19
C ASP A 306 -10.56 1.61 10.63
N PRO A 307 -10.57 0.34 11.03
CA PRO A 307 -10.97 -0.05 12.38
C PRO A 307 -10.16 0.64 13.49
N LEU A 308 -8.86 0.87 13.30
CA LEU A 308 -8.05 1.59 14.28
C LEU A 308 -8.47 3.05 14.39
N PHE A 309 -8.81 3.70 13.27
CA PHE A 309 -9.33 5.07 13.30
C PHE A 309 -10.63 5.16 14.11
N LYS A 310 -11.53 4.20 13.96
CA LYS A 310 -12.77 4.13 14.76
C LYS A 310 -12.47 4.04 16.26
N ARG A 311 -11.45 3.26 16.68
CA ARG A 311 -11.01 3.22 18.09
C ARG A 311 -10.52 4.59 18.60
N PHE A 312 -9.80 5.34 17.77
CA PHE A 312 -9.39 6.70 18.13
C PHE A 312 -10.60 7.65 18.28
N GLN A 313 -11.62 7.51 17.42
CA GLN A 313 -12.86 8.28 17.55
C GLN A 313 -13.60 7.95 18.85
N GLU A 314 -13.82 6.66 19.13
CA GLU A 314 -14.45 6.19 20.37
C GLU A 314 -13.72 6.71 21.61
N HIS A 315 -12.39 6.59 21.63
CA HIS A 315 -11.58 7.07 22.74
C HIS A 315 -11.74 8.58 22.92
N ARG A 316 -11.66 9.37 21.85
CA ARG A 316 -11.86 10.83 21.93
C ARG A 316 -13.25 11.16 22.48
N ASP A 317 -14.29 10.53 21.97
CA ASP A 317 -15.67 10.86 22.32
C ASP A 317 -15.96 10.49 23.80
N SER A 318 -15.35 9.42 24.31
CA SER A 318 -15.40 9.07 25.74
C SER A 318 -14.74 10.12 26.66
N GLN A 319 -13.67 10.79 26.20
CA GLN A 319 -12.99 11.85 26.94
C GLN A 319 -13.79 13.17 26.92
N VAL A 320 -14.46 13.47 25.80
CA VAL A 320 -15.28 14.68 25.66
C VAL A 320 -16.52 14.63 26.56
N GLY A 321 -17.12 13.45 26.75
CA GLY A 321 -18.21 13.22 27.70
C GLY A 321 -17.84 13.48 29.16
N SER A 322 -16.54 13.51 29.50
CA SER A 322 -16.02 13.61 30.89
C SER A 322 -15.49 15.00 31.29
N LYS A 323 -15.75 16.05 30.48
CA LYS A 323 -15.28 17.47 30.58
C LYS A 323 -13.85 17.77 30.07
N ARG A 324 -13.83 18.64 29.04
CA ARG A 324 -12.80 19.62 28.61
C ARG A 324 -11.36 19.09 28.38
N LEU A 325 -11.07 18.66 27.15
CA LEU A 325 -9.78 18.89 26.47
C LEU A 325 -9.96 18.71 24.95
N LYS A 326 -9.67 19.75 24.17
CA LYS A 326 -9.48 19.63 22.71
C LYS A 326 -8.13 18.97 22.50
N LEU A 327 -8.10 17.65 22.24
CA LEU A 327 -6.98 17.07 21.52
C LEU A 327 -7.11 17.48 20.06
N ASN A 328 -6.10 18.18 19.54
CA ASN A 328 -5.91 18.35 18.11
C ASN A 328 -5.53 16.99 17.54
N LEU A 329 -6.54 16.24 17.09
CA LEU A 329 -6.37 15.12 16.17
C LEU A 329 -5.91 15.63 14.81
#